data_AF-A0A0J8R5B7-F1
#
_entry.id   AF-A0A0J8R5B7-F1
#
_cell.length_a   1.000
_cell.length_b   1.000
_cell.length_c   1.000
_cell.angle_alpha   90.00
_cell.angle_beta   90.00
_cell.angle_gamma   90.00
#
_symmetry.space_group_name_H-M   'P 1'
#
loop_
_entity.id
_entity.type
_entity.pdbx_description
1 polymer ?
#
loop_
_entity_poly.entity_id
_entity_poly.type
_entity_poly.pdbx_seq_one_letter_code
_entity_poly.pdbx_strand_id
1 'polypeptide(L)'
;MLPTTLRTIFFRRLASIATMSRLHRFEDSMGSVYGKFSEVPDASAWVPPPKSGGHRGRYLWTDAFGVLNFLTLHKENQTYDERYLTFAKRLVYTVHDVLGRTRDGRARLPHATDKEPLLGGLRIGKESETGPDGDGQYHHYLTLWMFALNRLSMATGDPSFNRQAVSLAKAIHPHFFLDRTSARPRMVWKVAMDLSRPLVASEGNLDPIDGFVVFRILQSSAEKYGDGKVLEEEIGDYERVMARKGSHYVSSDALDLGMTLWTAHWLAIKEDWAADLAKRCISQLRNLFNIDRYLETPVRFRLAFREFGTCLGIGCIFDPDSKADGALELRSRSDEILSQWERYISSALTPEDLKPITTVMYSTALIPGAFKAGFFGPEPIRDIID
;
A
#
# COMPACT_ATOMS: atom_id res chain seq x y z
N MET A 1 37.51 -5.52 28.05
CA MET A 1 36.77 -4.54 27.22
C MET A 1 37.23 -4.71 25.78
N LEU A 2 36.33 -5.09 24.86
CA LEU A 2 36.67 -5.14 23.43
C LEU A 2 36.85 -3.71 22.90
N PRO A 3 37.89 -3.42 22.08
CA PRO A 3 38.10 -2.10 21.49
C PRO A 3 36.86 -1.62 20.72
N THR A 4 36.56 -0.33 20.83
CA THR A 4 35.35 0.32 20.28
C THR A 4 35.14 0.00 18.79
N THR A 5 36.24 -0.11 18.02
CA THR A 5 36.25 -0.44 16.59
C THR A 5 35.80 -1.88 16.28
N LEU A 6 36.20 -2.86 17.11
CA LEU A 6 35.80 -4.26 16.96
C LEU A 6 34.33 -4.46 17.32
N ARG A 7 33.82 -3.71 18.31
CA ARG A 7 32.37 -3.67 18.61
C ARG A 7 31.58 -3.14 17.42
N THR A 8 31.96 -2.02 16.82
CA THR A 8 31.24 -1.44 15.67
C THR A 8 31.23 -2.37 14.45
N ILE A 9 32.34 -3.04 14.15
CA ILE A 9 32.41 -4.03 13.05
C ILE A 9 31.52 -5.23 13.35
N PHE A 10 31.54 -5.74 14.58
CA PHE A 10 30.71 -6.86 15.00
C PHE A 10 29.20 -6.52 14.94
N PHE A 11 28.80 -5.34 15.42
CA PHE A 11 27.40 -4.88 15.32
C PHE A 11 26.94 -4.67 13.88
N ARG A 12 27.78 -4.11 13.00
CA ARG A 12 27.48 -3.98 11.57
C ARG A 12 27.32 -5.34 10.89
N ARG A 13 28.15 -6.33 11.25
CA ARG A 13 28.06 -7.69 10.72
C ARG A 13 26.78 -8.40 11.18
N LEU A 14 26.40 -8.26 12.45
CA LEU A 14 25.15 -8.81 12.97
C LEU A 14 23.92 -8.16 12.33
N ALA A 15 23.92 -6.83 12.17
CA ALA A 15 22.87 -6.11 11.45
C ALA A 15 22.75 -6.58 10.00
N SER A 16 23.89 -6.75 9.30
CA SER A 16 23.93 -7.27 7.93
C SER A 16 23.38 -8.70 7.82
N ILE A 17 23.71 -9.59 8.77
CA ILE A 17 23.19 -10.97 8.80
C ILE A 17 21.68 -10.97 9.08
N ALA A 18 21.21 -10.15 10.03
CA ALA A 18 19.79 -10.03 10.34
C ALA A 18 18.99 -9.46 9.15
N THR A 19 19.54 -8.47 8.44
CA THR A 19 18.94 -7.91 7.21
C THR A 19 18.91 -8.95 6.09
N MET A 20 19.99 -9.72 5.88
CA MET A 20 19.98 -10.82 4.90
C MET A 20 18.94 -11.89 5.24
N SER A 21 18.76 -12.20 6.53
CA SER A 21 17.71 -13.12 6.99
C SER A 21 16.29 -12.56 6.75
N ARG A 22 16.08 -11.25 6.92
CA ARG A 22 14.79 -10.61 6.59
C ARG A 22 14.50 -10.60 5.09
N LEU A 23 15.50 -10.26 4.27
CA LEU A 23 15.34 -10.22 2.81
C LEU A 23 15.04 -11.62 2.23
N HIS A 24 15.70 -12.67 2.73
CA HIS A 24 15.40 -14.05 2.33
C HIS A 24 13.96 -14.45 2.65
N ARG A 25 13.49 -14.18 3.88
CA ARG A 25 12.09 -14.45 4.27
C ARG A 25 11.08 -13.62 3.46
N PHE A 26 11.44 -12.39 3.13
CA PHE A 26 10.65 -11.51 2.27
C PHE A 26 10.48 -12.15 0.89
N GLU A 27 11.58 -12.59 0.27
CA GLU A 27 11.60 -13.20 -1.06
C GLU A 27 10.84 -14.54 -1.07
N ASP A 28 11.08 -15.41 -0.09
CA ASP A 28 10.39 -16.69 0.07
C ASP A 28 8.86 -16.51 0.15
N SER A 29 8.43 -15.56 0.97
CA SER A 29 7.02 -15.23 1.15
C SER A 29 6.41 -14.73 -0.17
N MET A 30 7.07 -13.79 -0.84
CA MET A 30 6.66 -13.31 -2.16
C MET A 30 6.60 -14.45 -3.20
N GLY A 31 7.57 -15.37 -3.17
CA GLY A 31 7.64 -16.51 -4.07
C GLY A 31 6.52 -17.53 -3.87
N SER A 32 5.94 -17.62 -2.67
CA SER A 32 4.78 -18.50 -2.44
C SER A 32 3.50 -18.01 -3.15
N VAL A 33 3.35 -16.70 -3.34
CA VAL A 33 2.23 -16.08 -4.06
C VAL A 33 2.55 -15.96 -5.56
N TYR A 34 3.72 -15.40 -5.90
CA TYR A 34 4.06 -15.04 -7.28
C TYR A 34 4.96 -16.07 -7.99
N GLY A 35 5.21 -17.22 -7.37
CA GLY A 35 6.05 -18.27 -7.91
C GLY A 35 7.54 -18.05 -7.60
N LYS A 36 8.34 -19.11 -7.71
CA LYS A 36 9.77 -19.05 -7.40
C LYS A 36 10.53 -18.26 -8.47
N PHE A 37 11.02 -17.09 -8.10
CA PHE A 37 11.66 -16.16 -9.02
C PHE A 37 12.93 -16.75 -9.65
N SER A 38 13.79 -17.40 -8.86
CA SER A 38 15.01 -18.04 -9.33
C SER A 38 14.80 -19.10 -10.42
N GLU A 39 13.62 -19.72 -10.48
CA GLU A 39 13.26 -20.74 -11.47
C GLU A 39 12.70 -20.17 -12.77
N VAL A 40 12.42 -18.86 -12.86
CA VAL A 40 11.92 -18.22 -14.08
C VAL A 40 13.08 -17.93 -15.04
N PRO A 41 13.17 -18.58 -16.23
CA PRO A 41 14.34 -18.39 -17.10
C PRO A 41 14.38 -16.99 -17.75
N ASP A 42 13.21 -16.46 -18.08
CA ASP A 42 13.04 -15.15 -18.72
C ASP A 42 11.94 -14.37 -18.01
N ALA A 43 12.33 -13.27 -17.36
CA ALA A 43 11.40 -12.43 -16.62
C ALA A 43 10.40 -11.70 -17.54
N SER A 44 10.76 -11.45 -18.81
CA SER A 44 9.88 -10.77 -19.76
C SER A 44 8.70 -11.64 -20.21
N ALA A 45 8.91 -12.96 -20.24
CA ALA A 45 7.89 -13.95 -20.53
C ALA A 45 7.07 -14.37 -19.29
N TRP A 46 7.47 -13.95 -18.08
CA TRP A 46 6.79 -14.32 -16.86
C TRP A 46 5.32 -13.86 -16.84
N VAL A 47 4.44 -14.76 -16.41
CA VAL A 47 3.03 -14.47 -16.16
C VAL A 47 2.80 -14.70 -14.67
N PRO A 48 2.29 -13.71 -13.91
CA PRO A 48 2.07 -13.91 -12.50
C PRO A 48 1.08 -15.06 -12.26
N PRO A 49 1.40 -16.03 -11.40
CA PRO A 49 0.47 -17.10 -11.04
C PRO A 49 -0.88 -16.55 -10.57
N PRO A 50 -2.00 -17.29 -10.76
CA PRO A 50 -3.33 -16.85 -10.32
C PRO A 50 -3.55 -17.09 -8.82
N LYS A 51 -2.54 -16.76 -7.99
CA LYS A 51 -2.50 -17.06 -6.55
C LYS A 51 -2.61 -15.82 -5.67
N SER A 52 -2.84 -14.65 -6.23
CA SER A 52 -3.06 -13.40 -5.47
C SER A 52 -4.41 -13.38 -4.72
N GLY A 53 -5.22 -14.43 -4.88
CA GLY A 53 -6.60 -14.50 -4.42
C GLY A 53 -7.56 -13.78 -5.37
N GLY A 54 -8.85 -13.88 -5.09
CA GLY A 54 -9.89 -13.17 -5.85
C GLY A 54 -10.19 -13.77 -7.22
N HIS A 55 -11.23 -13.21 -7.83
CA HIS A 55 -11.79 -13.66 -9.10
C HIS A 55 -10.74 -13.61 -10.23
N ARG A 56 -10.52 -14.77 -10.87
CA ARG A 56 -9.46 -15.00 -11.89
C ARG A 56 -8.03 -14.84 -11.33
N GLY A 57 -7.86 -15.05 -10.03
CA GLY A 57 -6.56 -15.07 -9.35
C GLY A 57 -5.90 -13.70 -9.19
N ARG A 58 -6.70 -12.63 -9.20
CA ARG A 58 -6.26 -11.25 -8.96
C ARG A 58 -7.13 -10.58 -7.91
N TYR A 59 -6.46 -9.89 -6.99
CA TYR A 59 -7.11 -9.10 -5.95
C TYR A 59 -6.30 -7.81 -5.79
N LEU A 60 -6.95 -6.67 -6.08
CA LEU A 60 -6.25 -5.40 -6.36
C LEU A 60 -5.28 -4.99 -5.24
N TRP A 61 -5.68 -5.22 -3.99
CA TRP A 61 -4.85 -4.91 -2.82
C TRP A 61 -3.64 -5.82 -2.68
N THR A 62 -3.81 -7.14 -2.85
CA THR A 62 -2.69 -8.09 -2.84
C THR A 62 -1.69 -7.77 -3.95
N ASP A 63 -2.18 -7.45 -5.14
CA ASP A 63 -1.33 -7.13 -6.28
C ASP A 63 -0.65 -5.76 -6.15
N ALA A 64 -1.29 -4.76 -5.53
CA ALA A 64 -0.64 -3.48 -5.22
C ALA A 64 0.56 -3.67 -4.28
N PHE A 65 0.38 -4.43 -3.20
CA PHE A 65 1.46 -4.85 -2.31
C PHE A 65 2.52 -5.67 -3.08
N GLY A 66 2.09 -6.55 -3.99
CA GLY A 66 2.99 -7.34 -4.83
C GLY A 66 3.92 -6.48 -5.69
N VAL A 67 3.38 -5.48 -6.38
CA VAL A 67 4.16 -4.51 -7.16
C VAL A 67 5.16 -3.79 -6.26
N LEU A 68 4.70 -3.21 -5.16
CA LEU A 68 5.55 -2.48 -4.21
C LEU A 68 6.66 -3.36 -3.65
N ASN A 69 6.35 -4.62 -3.35
CA ASN A 69 7.32 -5.59 -2.84
C ASN A 69 8.35 -6.01 -3.89
N PHE A 70 7.97 -6.15 -5.16
CA PHE A 70 8.94 -6.35 -6.24
C PHE A 70 9.90 -5.16 -6.40
N LEU A 71 9.39 -3.94 -6.26
CA LEU A 71 10.25 -2.75 -6.30
C LEU A 71 11.19 -2.68 -5.09
N THR A 72 10.72 -3.11 -3.92
CA THR A 72 11.57 -3.29 -2.73
C THR A 72 12.68 -4.30 -2.99
N LEU A 73 12.35 -5.50 -3.50
CA LEU A 73 13.33 -6.54 -3.84
C LEU A 73 14.36 -6.05 -4.86
N HIS A 74 13.92 -5.33 -5.90
CA HIS A 74 14.81 -4.77 -6.91
C HIS A 74 15.90 -3.87 -6.28
N LYS A 75 15.51 -3.00 -5.33
CA LYS A 75 16.44 -2.06 -4.70
C LYS A 75 17.29 -2.67 -3.58
N GLU A 76 16.70 -3.56 -2.77
CA GLU A 76 17.38 -4.19 -1.63
C GLU A 76 18.36 -5.29 -2.07
N ASN A 77 18.15 -5.88 -3.26
CA ASN A 77 19.06 -6.88 -3.78
C ASN A 77 20.39 -6.23 -4.20
N GLN A 78 21.49 -6.75 -3.65
CA GLN A 78 22.84 -6.24 -3.84
C GLN A 78 23.30 -6.26 -5.31
N THR A 79 22.69 -7.09 -6.15
CA THR A 79 23.02 -7.20 -7.57
C THR A 79 22.18 -6.29 -8.48
N TYR A 80 21.22 -5.54 -7.93
CA TYR A 80 20.22 -4.80 -8.71
C TYR A 80 19.56 -5.67 -9.78
N ASP A 81 19.06 -6.83 -9.38
CA ASP A 81 18.44 -7.77 -10.31
C ASP A 81 17.20 -7.12 -10.98
N GLU A 82 17.37 -6.71 -12.24
CA GLU A 82 16.36 -6.08 -13.11
C GLU A 82 15.14 -6.98 -13.35
N ARG A 83 15.25 -8.27 -13.03
CA ARG A 83 14.14 -9.21 -13.13
C ARG A 83 12.98 -8.82 -12.23
N TYR A 84 13.25 -8.31 -11.03
CA TYR A 84 12.20 -7.85 -10.12
C TYR A 84 11.46 -6.63 -10.67
N LEU A 85 12.17 -5.70 -11.30
CA LEU A 85 11.54 -4.57 -11.98
C LEU A 85 10.68 -5.04 -13.16
N THR A 86 11.13 -6.07 -13.88
CA THR A 86 10.37 -6.70 -14.95
C THR A 86 9.12 -7.40 -14.42
N PHE A 87 9.21 -8.14 -13.30
CA PHE A 87 8.05 -8.76 -12.64
C PHE A 87 7.03 -7.71 -12.19
N ALA A 88 7.47 -6.58 -11.62
CA ALA A 88 6.58 -5.48 -11.25
C ALA A 88 5.78 -4.98 -12.46
N LYS A 89 6.45 -4.71 -13.59
CA LYS A 89 5.80 -4.27 -14.84
C LYS A 89 4.81 -5.32 -15.37
N ARG A 90 5.21 -6.59 -15.40
CA ARG A 90 4.36 -7.69 -15.85
C ARG A 90 3.12 -7.87 -14.97
N LEU A 91 3.26 -7.70 -13.66
CA LEU A 91 2.14 -7.72 -12.72
C LEU A 91 1.18 -6.56 -12.97
N VAL A 92 1.69 -5.34 -13.17
CA VAL A 92 0.88 -4.17 -13.55
C VAL A 92 0.05 -4.44 -14.80
N TYR A 93 0.67 -4.89 -15.89
CA TYR A 93 -0.05 -5.19 -17.13
C TYR A 93 -1.09 -6.28 -16.94
N THR A 94 -0.77 -7.33 -16.17
CA THR A 94 -1.71 -8.43 -15.93
C THR A 94 -2.90 -7.97 -15.09
N VAL A 95 -2.69 -7.09 -14.11
CA VAL A 95 -3.79 -6.49 -13.32
C VAL A 95 -4.68 -5.64 -14.22
N HIS A 96 -4.13 -4.81 -15.09
CA HIS A 96 -4.92 -4.00 -16.03
C HIS A 96 -5.74 -4.87 -16.98
N ASP A 97 -5.19 -6.01 -17.43
CA ASP A 97 -5.87 -6.95 -18.32
C ASP A 97 -6.92 -7.83 -17.63
N VAL A 98 -6.80 -8.08 -16.33
CA VAL A 98 -7.77 -8.90 -15.58
C VAL A 98 -8.80 -8.02 -14.88
N LEU A 99 -8.37 -7.04 -14.09
CA LEU A 99 -9.22 -6.20 -13.26
C LEU A 99 -9.75 -4.96 -13.99
N GLY A 100 -9.13 -4.54 -15.10
CA GLY A 100 -9.63 -3.50 -16.01
C GLY A 100 -10.58 -4.02 -17.09
N ARG A 101 -11.07 -5.25 -16.95
CA ARG A 101 -12.04 -5.89 -17.86
C ARG A 101 -13.32 -6.30 -17.13
N THR A 102 -14.38 -6.52 -17.90
CA THR A 102 -15.60 -7.20 -17.44
C THR A 102 -15.25 -8.57 -16.82
N ARG A 103 -16.12 -9.11 -15.95
CA ARG A 103 -15.83 -10.37 -15.24
C ARG A 103 -15.61 -11.55 -16.19
N ASP A 104 -16.36 -11.63 -17.28
CA ASP A 104 -16.14 -12.61 -18.35
C ASP A 104 -14.81 -12.40 -19.12
N GLY A 105 -14.15 -11.26 -18.93
CA GLY A 105 -12.89 -10.86 -19.57
C GLY A 105 -13.01 -10.49 -21.04
N ARG A 106 -14.23 -10.37 -21.57
CA ARG A 106 -14.45 -10.15 -23.01
C ARG A 106 -14.23 -8.70 -23.42
N ALA A 107 -14.52 -7.74 -22.55
CA ALA A 107 -14.40 -6.32 -22.85
C ALA A 107 -13.61 -5.57 -21.77
N ARG A 108 -13.03 -4.42 -22.14
CA ARG A 108 -12.58 -3.43 -21.16
C ARG A 108 -13.78 -2.90 -20.37
N LEU A 109 -13.54 -2.39 -19.17
CA LEU A 109 -14.57 -1.67 -18.42
C LEU A 109 -15.06 -0.45 -19.24
N PRO A 110 -16.30 0.04 -19.03
CA PRO A 110 -16.82 1.20 -19.74
C PRO A 110 -15.84 2.38 -19.72
N HIS A 111 -15.75 3.10 -20.82
CA HIS A 111 -14.78 4.20 -21.07
C HIS A 111 -13.31 3.80 -21.26
N ALA A 112 -12.90 2.57 -20.92
CA ALA A 112 -11.53 2.10 -21.18
C ALA A 112 -11.34 1.50 -22.58
N THR A 113 -10.11 1.61 -23.09
CA THR A 113 -9.65 0.98 -24.33
C THR A 113 -8.35 0.22 -24.08
N ASP A 114 -7.83 -0.54 -25.05
CA ASP A 114 -6.52 -1.17 -24.89
C ASP A 114 -5.36 -0.16 -24.84
N LYS A 115 -5.54 1.05 -25.40
CA LYS A 115 -4.56 2.14 -25.30
C LYS A 115 -4.68 2.91 -24.00
N GLU A 116 -5.88 3.01 -23.45
CA GLU A 116 -6.20 3.73 -22.22
C GLU A 116 -6.96 2.79 -21.25
N PRO A 117 -6.28 1.78 -20.69
CA PRO A 117 -6.95 0.68 -19.99
C PRO A 117 -7.54 1.07 -18.63
N LEU A 118 -7.22 2.25 -18.11
CA LEU A 118 -7.60 2.71 -16.77
C LEU A 118 -8.74 3.73 -16.75
N LEU A 119 -9.24 4.17 -17.92
CA LEU A 119 -10.34 5.14 -17.99
C LEU A 119 -11.69 4.61 -17.46
N GLY A 120 -11.83 3.30 -17.33
CA GLY A 120 -12.97 2.65 -16.70
C GLY A 120 -12.72 2.26 -15.24
N GLY A 121 -11.58 2.65 -14.66
CA GLY A 121 -11.16 2.22 -13.34
C GLY A 121 -10.66 0.76 -13.30
N LEU A 122 -10.65 0.16 -12.10
CA LEU A 122 -10.27 -1.24 -11.87
C LEU A 122 -11.21 -1.88 -10.86
N ARG A 123 -11.66 -3.10 -11.16
CA ARG A 123 -12.40 -3.93 -10.20
C ARG A 123 -11.49 -4.32 -9.02
N ILE A 124 -12.08 -4.54 -7.85
CA ILE A 124 -11.36 -5.06 -6.68
C ILE A 124 -10.97 -6.53 -6.85
N GLY A 125 -11.77 -7.32 -7.58
CA GLY A 125 -11.51 -8.74 -7.83
C GLY A 125 -12.14 -9.68 -6.80
N LYS A 126 -13.25 -9.31 -6.16
CA LYS A 126 -13.99 -10.23 -5.26
C LYS A 126 -14.65 -11.37 -6.06
N GLU A 127 -14.71 -12.55 -5.43
CA GLU A 127 -15.34 -13.74 -6.04
C GLU A 127 -16.83 -13.53 -6.28
N SER A 128 -17.55 -13.03 -5.27
CA SER A 128 -18.96 -12.65 -5.40
C SER A 128 -19.10 -11.43 -6.30
N GLU A 129 -19.97 -11.49 -7.30
CA GLU A 129 -20.19 -10.36 -8.22
C GLU A 129 -20.99 -9.22 -7.58
N THR A 130 -22.01 -9.55 -6.79
CA THR A 130 -22.98 -8.58 -6.26
C THR A 130 -22.96 -8.53 -4.73
N GLY A 131 -23.60 -7.49 -4.18
CA GLY A 131 -23.74 -7.28 -2.74
C GLY A 131 -22.73 -6.30 -2.13
N PRO A 132 -22.89 -5.97 -0.84
CA PRO A 132 -22.02 -5.00 -0.16
C PRO A 132 -20.55 -5.44 -0.13
N ASP A 133 -20.27 -6.74 0.02
CA ASP A 133 -18.92 -7.32 -0.06
C ASP A 133 -18.58 -7.98 -1.41
N GLY A 134 -19.44 -7.76 -2.43
CA GLY A 134 -19.18 -8.25 -3.79
C GLY A 134 -18.11 -7.44 -4.52
N ASP A 135 -17.93 -7.73 -5.79
CA ASP A 135 -17.06 -6.97 -6.67
C ASP A 135 -17.56 -5.53 -6.86
N GLY A 136 -16.73 -4.71 -7.48
CA GLY A 136 -16.96 -3.27 -7.62
C GLY A 136 -15.64 -2.53 -7.64
N GLN A 137 -15.72 -1.21 -7.52
CA GLN A 137 -14.53 -0.38 -7.37
C GLN A 137 -14.53 0.26 -5.99
N TYR A 138 -13.39 0.15 -5.31
CA TYR A 138 -13.20 0.61 -3.94
C TYR A 138 -12.14 1.70 -3.94
N HIS A 139 -12.48 2.86 -3.38
CA HIS A 139 -11.64 4.05 -3.47
C HIS A 139 -10.23 3.81 -2.93
N HIS A 140 -10.13 3.34 -1.68
CA HIS A 140 -8.86 3.08 -1.00
C HIS A 140 -7.97 2.03 -1.72
N TYR A 141 -8.57 1.09 -2.43
CA TYR A 141 -7.83 0.07 -3.18
C TYR A 141 -7.25 0.66 -4.47
N LEU A 142 -8.03 1.52 -5.13
CA LEU A 142 -7.60 2.26 -6.31
C LEU A 142 -6.49 3.26 -5.95
N THR A 143 -6.57 3.97 -4.83
CA THR A 143 -5.51 4.89 -4.39
C THR A 143 -4.22 4.15 -4.05
N LEU A 144 -4.28 2.98 -3.41
CA LEU A 144 -3.08 2.15 -3.20
C LEU A 144 -2.48 1.66 -4.53
N TRP A 145 -3.31 1.31 -5.51
CA TRP A 145 -2.82 0.95 -6.84
C TRP A 145 -2.17 2.13 -7.57
N MET A 146 -2.77 3.32 -7.51
CA MET A 146 -2.17 4.56 -8.04
C MET A 146 -0.81 4.83 -7.39
N PHE A 147 -0.71 4.64 -6.07
CA PHE A 147 0.55 4.74 -5.35
C PHE A 147 1.58 3.73 -5.88
N ALA A 148 1.21 2.47 -6.09
CA ALA A 148 2.11 1.45 -6.66
C ALA A 148 2.62 1.84 -8.07
N LEU A 149 1.76 2.38 -8.93
CA LEU A 149 2.15 2.90 -10.25
C LEU A 149 3.12 4.08 -10.14
N ASN A 150 2.90 5.01 -9.21
CA ASN A 150 3.84 6.10 -8.95
C ASN A 150 5.21 5.59 -8.48
N ARG A 151 5.23 4.61 -7.57
CA ARG A 151 6.50 4.00 -7.11
C ARG A 151 7.22 3.30 -8.26
N LEU A 152 6.49 2.64 -9.16
CA LEU A 152 7.07 2.05 -10.37
C LEU A 152 7.65 3.12 -11.31
N SER A 153 6.98 4.27 -11.47
CA SER A 153 7.50 5.43 -12.21
C SER A 153 8.84 5.90 -11.62
N MET A 154 8.92 6.00 -10.29
CA MET A 154 10.14 6.42 -9.59
C MET A 154 11.28 5.41 -9.75
N ALA A 155 10.99 4.11 -9.62
CA ALA A 155 12.00 3.06 -9.72
C ALA A 155 12.54 2.89 -11.15
N THR A 156 11.69 3.09 -12.17
CA THR A 156 12.07 2.94 -13.58
C THR A 156 12.60 4.22 -14.21
N GLY A 157 12.29 5.38 -13.63
CA GLY A 157 12.46 6.68 -14.28
C GLY A 157 11.48 6.93 -15.44
N ASP A 158 10.53 6.03 -15.70
CA ASP A 158 9.55 6.16 -16.77
C ASP A 158 8.27 6.88 -16.28
N PRO A 159 8.03 8.13 -16.71
CA PRO A 159 6.88 8.92 -16.26
C PRO A 159 5.54 8.34 -16.72
N SER A 160 5.50 7.42 -17.68
CA SER A 160 4.27 6.84 -18.19
C SER A 160 3.46 6.13 -17.11
N PHE A 161 4.11 5.53 -16.11
CA PHE A 161 3.42 4.88 -14.99
C PHE A 161 2.72 5.90 -14.07
N ASN A 162 3.35 7.06 -13.79
CA ASN A 162 2.67 8.12 -13.04
C ASN A 162 1.51 8.72 -13.84
N ARG A 163 1.66 8.88 -15.17
CA ARG A 163 0.58 9.34 -16.05
C ARG A 163 -0.60 8.36 -16.07
N GLN A 164 -0.35 7.06 -16.02
CA GLN A 164 -1.39 6.04 -15.85
C GLN A 164 -2.10 6.18 -14.50
N ALA A 165 -1.36 6.42 -13.41
CA ALA A 165 -1.94 6.67 -12.10
C ALA A 165 -2.85 7.92 -12.09
N VAL A 166 -2.40 9.01 -12.73
CA VAL A 166 -3.18 10.24 -12.90
C VAL A 166 -4.42 10.00 -13.77
N SER A 167 -4.30 9.22 -14.85
CA SER A 167 -5.44 8.84 -15.69
C SER A 167 -6.50 8.06 -14.88
N LEU A 168 -6.06 7.10 -14.06
CA LEU A 168 -6.95 6.37 -13.16
C LEU A 168 -7.61 7.29 -12.14
N ALA A 169 -6.85 8.21 -11.54
CA ALA A 169 -7.34 9.19 -10.57
C ALA A 169 -8.47 10.04 -11.17
N LYS A 170 -8.25 10.63 -12.35
CA LYS A 170 -9.26 11.44 -13.05
C LYS A 170 -10.50 10.65 -13.43
N ALA A 171 -10.31 9.41 -13.90
CA ALA A 171 -11.40 8.56 -14.35
C ALA A 171 -12.36 8.22 -13.22
N ILE A 172 -11.84 7.89 -12.03
CA ILE A 172 -12.68 7.40 -10.93
C ILE A 172 -13.21 8.52 -10.03
N HIS A 173 -12.48 9.64 -9.90
CA HIS A 173 -12.78 10.70 -8.92
C HIS A 173 -14.23 11.21 -8.96
N PRO A 174 -14.84 11.54 -10.12
CA PRO A 174 -16.22 12.03 -10.16
C PRO A 174 -17.26 11.05 -9.59
N HIS A 175 -16.97 9.75 -9.63
CA HIS A 175 -17.91 8.70 -9.25
C HIS A 175 -17.86 8.38 -7.75
N PHE A 176 -16.75 8.71 -7.09
CA PHE A 176 -16.57 8.51 -5.65
C PHE A 176 -17.00 9.72 -4.80
N PHE A 177 -17.43 10.81 -5.44
CA PHE A 177 -17.87 12.03 -4.76
C PHE A 177 -19.37 12.29 -4.97
N LEU A 178 -20.07 12.58 -3.87
CA LEU A 178 -21.45 13.08 -3.86
C LEU A 178 -21.45 14.58 -3.60
N ASP A 179 -22.34 15.30 -4.29
CA ASP A 179 -22.46 16.75 -4.20
C ASP A 179 -21.11 17.46 -4.36
N ARG A 180 -20.28 17.00 -5.33
CA ARG A 180 -18.88 17.42 -5.51
C ARG A 180 -18.70 18.93 -5.59
N THR A 181 -19.61 19.61 -6.28
CA THR A 181 -19.58 21.07 -6.46
C THR A 181 -20.01 21.86 -5.22
N SER A 182 -20.49 21.18 -4.17
CA SER A 182 -20.85 21.83 -2.90
C SER A 182 -19.62 22.19 -2.07
N ALA A 183 -19.82 23.06 -1.08
CA ALA A 183 -18.81 23.39 -0.08
C ALA A 183 -18.53 22.22 0.90
N ARG A 184 -19.39 21.20 0.94
CA ARG A 184 -19.33 20.09 1.90
C ARG A 184 -19.54 18.74 1.19
N PRO A 185 -18.71 18.42 0.17
CA PRO A 185 -18.87 17.19 -0.60
C PRO A 185 -18.72 15.97 0.31
N ARG A 186 -19.33 14.86 -0.09
CA ARG A 186 -19.23 13.54 0.57
C ARG A 186 -18.50 12.58 -0.35
N MET A 187 -17.87 11.58 0.25
CA MET A 187 -17.33 10.46 -0.50
C MET A 187 -18.22 9.22 -0.34
N VAL A 188 -18.06 8.26 -1.22
CA VAL A 188 -18.61 6.91 -1.06
C VAL A 188 -17.47 5.91 -1.02
N TRP A 189 -17.63 4.85 -0.24
CA TRP A 189 -16.59 3.85 -0.08
C TRP A 189 -16.46 2.94 -1.30
N LYS A 190 -17.60 2.60 -1.92
CA LYS A 190 -17.69 1.62 -3.00
C LYS A 190 -18.69 2.04 -4.07
N VAL A 191 -18.30 1.87 -5.34
CA VAL A 191 -19.15 2.05 -6.52
C VAL A 191 -19.23 0.77 -7.35
N ALA A 192 -20.20 0.71 -8.26
CA ALA A 192 -20.37 -0.40 -9.19
C ALA A 192 -19.15 -0.58 -10.10
N MET A 193 -18.96 -1.79 -10.64
CA MET A 193 -17.82 -2.11 -11.51
C MET A 193 -17.72 -1.19 -12.74
N ASP A 194 -18.87 -0.72 -13.23
CA ASP A 194 -19.02 0.19 -14.37
C ASP A 194 -19.04 1.67 -13.98
N LEU A 195 -18.79 2.00 -12.70
CA LEU A 195 -18.83 3.36 -12.13
C LEU A 195 -20.22 4.03 -12.18
N SER A 196 -21.28 3.31 -12.55
CA SER A 196 -22.61 3.90 -12.80
C SER A 196 -23.32 4.43 -11.56
N ARG A 197 -23.03 3.86 -10.37
CA ARG A 197 -23.70 4.22 -9.12
C ARG A 197 -22.90 3.81 -7.88
N PRO A 198 -23.10 4.51 -6.74
CA PRO A 198 -22.65 4.03 -5.44
C PRO A 198 -23.31 2.69 -5.06
N LEU A 199 -22.52 1.81 -4.44
CA LEU A 199 -22.98 0.55 -3.85
C LEU A 199 -22.99 0.61 -2.33
N VAL A 200 -22.03 1.32 -1.74
CA VAL A 200 -21.99 1.57 -0.30
C VAL A 200 -21.74 3.06 -0.08
N ALA A 201 -22.76 3.76 0.40
CA ALA A 201 -22.76 5.22 0.54
C ALA A 201 -22.09 5.73 1.83
N SER A 202 -21.57 4.83 2.68
CA SER A 202 -20.74 5.24 3.81
C SER A 202 -19.41 5.77 3.31
N GLU A 203 -18.83 6.69 4.06
CA GLU A 203 -17.47 7.16 3.84
C GLU A 203 -16.49 6.29 4.63
N GLY A 204 -15.46 5.74 3.97
CA GLY A 204 -14.35 5.14 4.69
C GLY A 204 -13.66 6.18 5.58
N ASN A 205 -13.10 5.71 6.71
CA ASN A 205 -12.35 6.59 7.60
C ASN A 205 -11.10 7.15 6.90
N LEU A 206 -10.40 6.29 6.16
CA LEU A 206 -9.12 6.61 5.51
C LEU A 206 -9.28 7.17 4.09
N ASP A 207 -10.36 6.81 3.37
CA ASP A 207 -10.57 7.19 1.96
C ASP A 207 -10.25 8.68 1.67
N PRO A 208 -10.70 9.67 2.48
CA PRO A 208 -10.37 11.08 2.21
C PRO A 208 -8.89 11.41 2.42
N ILE A 209 -8.26 10.81 3.43
CA ILE A 209 -6.87 11.08 3.81
C ILE A 209 -5.92 10.43 2.79
N ASP A 210 -6.18 9.18 2.42
CA ASP A 210 -5.37 8.49 1.42
C ASP A 210 -5.54 9.11 0.05
N GLY A 211 -6.77 9.47 -0.32
CA GLY A 211 -7.05 10.21 -1.55
C GLY A 211 -6.25 11.52 -1.59
N PHE A 212 -6.33 12.33 -0.54
CA PHE A 212 -5.58 13.58 -0.46
C PHE A 212 -4.07 13.39 -0.61
N VAL A 213 -3.47 12.47 0.16
CA VAL A 213 -2.03 12.24 0.15
C VAL A 213 -1.57 11.64 -1.18
N VAL A 214 -2.24 10.59 -1.67
CA VAL A 214 -1.85 9.93 -2.92
C VAL A 214 -1.98 10.87 -4.10
N PHE A 215 -3.07 11.65 -4.22
CA PHE A 215 -3.25 12.57 -5.34
C PHE A 215 -2.16 13.66 -5.34
N ARG A 216 -1.73 14.13 -4.17
CA ARG A 216 -0.58 15.03 -4.06
C ARG A 216 0.74 14.36 -4.44
N ILE A 217 0.96 13.09 -4.09
CA ILE A 217 2.14 12.33 -4.55
C ILE A 217 2.17 12.25 -6.07
N LEU A 218 1.02 11.94 -6.69
CA LEU A 218 0.90 11.87 -8.15
C LEU A 218 1.16 13.23 -8.81
N GLN A 219 0.57 14.30 -8.27
CA GLN A 219 0.75 15.66 -8.79
C GLN A 219 2.20 16.11 -8.67
N SER A 220 2.83 16.00 -7.50
CA SER A 220 4.24 16.42 -7.35
C SER A 220 5.19 15.62 -8.25
N SER A 221 4.87 14.35 -8.52
CA SER A 221 5.63 13.55 -9.48
C SER A 221 5.39 14.02 -10.92
N ALA A 222 4.15 14.37 -11.28
CA ALA A 222 3.81 14.94 -12.58
C ALA A 222 4.55 16.28 -12.81
N GLU A 223 4.59 17.15 -11.80
CA GLU A 223 5.34 18.41 -11.83
C GLU A 223 6.85 18.15 -12.05
N LYS A 224 7.45 17.20 -11.32
CA LYS A 224 8.85 16.79 -11.52
C LYS A 224 9.14 16.31 -12.95
N TYR A 225 8.18 15.61 -13.58
CA TYR A 225 8.33 15.11 -14.95
C TYR A 225 7.95 16.14 -16.03
N GLY A 226 7.56 17.36 -15.64
CA GLY A 226 7.21 18.43 -16.57
C GLY A 226 5.76 18.40 -17.09
N ASP A 227 4.90 17.57 -16.51
CA ASP A 227 3.47 17.49 -16.86
C ASP A 227 2.63 18.59 -16.16
N GLY A 228 3.23 19.29 -15.18
CA GLY A 228 2.59 20.38 -14.44
C GLY A 228 1.56 19.93 -13.42
N LYS A 229 0.67 20.86 -13.01
CA LYS A 229 -0.41 20.58 -12.06
C LYS A 229 -1.55 19.85 -12.76
N VAL A 230 -1.69 18.57 -12.44
CA VAL A 230 -2.63 17.67 -13.14
C VAL A 230 -3.87 17.29 -12.32
N LEU A 231 -3.88 17.51 -11.00
CA LEU A 231 -4.93 17.03 -10.08
C LEU A 231 -5.39 18.12 -9.08
N GLU A 232 -5.21 19.40 -9.41
CA GLU A 232 -5.47 20.52 -8.47
C GLU A 232 -6.94 20.57 -8.04
N GLU A 233 -7.88 20.32 -8.95
CA GLU A 233 -9.31 20.26 -8.64
C GLU A 233 -9.63 19.09 -7.70
N GLU A 234 -9.14 17.89 -8.02
CA GLU A 234 -9.40 16.69 -7.25
C GLU A 234 -8.80 16.77 -5.84
N ILE A 235 -7.60 17.33 -5.70
CA ILE A 235 -6.97 17.60 -4.40
C ILE A 235 -7.84 18.56 -3.59
N GLY A 236 -8.31 19.65 -4.20
CA GLY A 236 -9.20 20.61 -3.55
C GLY A 236 -10.54 20.00 -3.09
N ASP A 237 -11.04 18.97 -3.78
CA ASP A 237 -12.22 18.23 -3.35
C ASP A 237 -11.96 17.44 -2.06
N TYR A 238 -10.83 16.75 -1.95
CA TYR A 238 -10.44 16.06 -0.72
C TYR A 238 -10.25 17.04 0.45
N GLU A 239 -9.65 18.20 0.22
CA GLU A 239 -9.50 19.23 1.25
C GLU A 239 -10.86 19.64 1.84
N ARG A 240 -11.87 19.84 0.98
CA ARG A 240 -13.23 20.15 1.45
C ARG A 240 -13.85 19.00 2.24
N VAL A 241 -13.62 17.74 1.85
CA VAL A 241 -14.08 16.57 2.62
C VAL A 241 -13.39 16.51 3.99
N MET A 242 -12.06 16.66 4.03
CA MET A 242 -11.27 16.64 5.26
C MET A 242 -11.68 17.77 6.20
N ALA A 243 -11.79 19.01 5.71
CA ALA A 243 -12.23 20.16 6.48
C ALA A 243 -13.62 19.95 7.09
N ARG A 244 -14.55 19.37 6.32
CA ARG A 244 -15.91 19.05 6.78
C ARG A 244 -15.93 17.94 7.84
N LYS A 245 -15.00 16.97 7.80
CA LYS A 245 -14.85 15.93 8.84
C LYS A 245 -14.18 16.47 10.11
N GLY A 246 -13.43 17.57 10.01
CA GLY A 246 -12.71 18.16 11.14
C GLY A 246 -11.57 17.26 11.61
N SER A 247 -11.36 17.17 12.92
CA SER A 247 -10.34 16.30 13.49
C SER A 247 -10.60 14.84 13.12
N HIS A 248 -9.74 14.28 12.27
CA HIS A 248 -9.88 12.91 11.77
C HIS A 248 -10.01 11.89 12.90
N TYR A 249 -10.92 10.94 12.74
CA TYR A 249 -11.16 9.87 13.69
C TYR A 249 -10.00 8.86 13.68
N VAL A 250 -9.57 8.44 14.86
CA VAL A 250 -8.54 7.41 15.05
C VAL A 250 -9.24 6.12 15.47
N SER A 251 -9.17 5.11 14.60
CA SER A 251 -9.75 3.79 14.81
C SER A 251 -9.03 3.02 15.92
N SER A 252 -9.71 2.04 16.54
CA SER A 252 -9.07 1.02 17.39
C SER A 252 -8.67 -0.23 16.60
N ASP A 253 -8.94 -0.28 15.30
CA ASP A 253 -8.55 -1.38 14.44
C ASP A 253 -7.05 -1.33 14.09
N ALA A 254 -6.38 -2.48 14.19
CA ALA A 254 -4.93 -2.61 13.99
C ALA A 254 -4.49 -2.22 12.56
N LEU A 255 -5.27 -2.63 11.54
CA LEU A 255 -4.97 -2.31 10.15
C LEU A 255 -5.13 -0.80 9.92
N ASP A 256 -6.27 -0.25 10.34
CA ASP A 256 -6.56 1.17 10.16
C ASP A 256 -5.48 2.05 10.79
N LEU A 257 -5.04 1.73 12.02
CA LEU A 257 -3.97 2.45 12.70
C LEU A 257 -2.65 2.40 11.93
N GLY A 258 -2.29 1.23 11.42
CA GLY A 258 -1.08 1.03 10.62
C GLY A 258 -1.11 1.80 9.30
N MET A 259 -2.21 1.66 8.55
CA MET A 259 -2.39 2.36 7.28
C MET A 259 -2.49 3.87 7.48
N THR A 260 -3.10 4.34 8.57
CA THR A 260 -3.10 5.79 8.92
C THR A 260 -1.69 6.30 9.16
N LEU A 261 -0.86 5.57 9.90
CA LEU A 261 0.53 5.95 10.13
C LEU A 261 1.33 5.98 8.84
N TRP A 262 1.14 4.99 7.96
CA TRP A 262 1.72 5.02 6.62
C TRP A 262 1.22 6.23 5.82
N THR A 263 -0.05 6.59 5.83
CA THR A 263 -0.48 7.74 5.04
C THR A 263 0.05 9.05 5.62
N ALA A 264 -0.06 9.23 6.94
CA ALA A 264 0.38 10.44 7.62
C ALA A 264 1.90 10.67 7.51
N HIS A 265 2.72 9.61 7.46
CA HIS A 265 4.18 9.79 7.41
C HIS A 265 4.64 10.63 6.23
N TRP A 266 3.94 10.61 5.09
CA TRP A 266 4.30 11.38 3.90
C TRP A 266 4.38 12.88 4.15
N LEU A 267 3.50 13.42 5.01
CA LEU A 267 3.33 14.85 5.26
C LEU A 267 3.62 15.27 6.72
N ALA A 268 3.81 14.34 7.65
CA ALA A 268 4.01 14.62 9.08
C ALA A 268 5.21 15.53 9.41
N ILE A 269 6.17 15.69 8.49
CA ILE A 269 7.30 16.62 8.65
C ILE A 269 6.92 18.06 8.23
N LYS A 270 5.93 18.21 7.35
CA LYS A 270 5.56 19.49 6.72
C LYS A 270 4.24 20.05 7.22
N GLU A 271 3.33 19.21 7.70
CA GLU A 271 1.94 19.59 7.96
C GLU A 271 1.46 19.13 9.33
N ASP A 272 1.00 20.09 10.14
CA ASP A 272 0.59 19.88 11.53
C ASP A 272 -0.55 18.87 11.68
N TRP A 273 -1.50 18.84 10.75
CA TRP A 273 -2.62 17.88 10.80
C TRP A 273 -2.11 16.44 10.68
N ALA A 274 -1.10 16.21 9.84
CA ALA A 274 -0.53 14.88 9.63
C ALA A 274 0.34 14.47 10.83
N ALA A 275 1.10 15.41 11.39
CA ALA A 275 1.87 15.20 12.61
C ALA A 275 0.97 14.88 13.82
N ASP A 276 -0.11 15.63 14.01
CA ASP A 276 -1.10 15.41 15.06
C ASP A 276 -1.80 14.04 14.88
N LEU A 277 -2.25 13.72 13.67
CA LEU A 277 -2.87 12.44 13.37
C LEU A 277 -1.93 11.27 13.68
N ALA A 278 -0.67 11.35 13.25
CA ALA A 278 0.34 10.34 13.54
C ALA A 278 0.56 10.20 15.06
N LYS A 279 0.65 11.30 15.81
CA LYS A 279 0.79 11.30 17.27
C LYS A 279 -0.39 10.61 17.96
N ARG A 280 -1.63 10.91 17.55
CA ARG A 280 -2.83 10.26 18.10
C ARG A 280 -2.89 8.77 17.76
N CYS A 281 -2.51 8.37 16.55
CA CYS A 281 -2.39 6.97 16.17
C CYS A 281 -1.32 6.22 16.98
N ILE A 282 -0.15 6.83 17.21
CA ILE A 282 0.91 6.27 18.06
C ILE A 282 0.37 6.05 19.49
N SER A 283 -0.32 7.04 20.05
CA SER A 283 -0.93 6.90 21.38
C SER A 283 -1.97 5.78 21.41
N GLN A 284 -2.81 5.66 20.38
CA GLN A 284 -3.83 4.63 20.32
C GLN A 284 -3.23 3.22 20.17
N LEU A 285 -2.14 3.06 19.41
CA LEU A 285 -1.42 1.79 19.33
C LEU A 285 -0.83 1.38 20.68
N ARG A 286 -0.29 2.33 21.44
CA ARG A 286 0.22 2.06 22.79
C ARG A 286 -0.91 1.63 23.73
N ASN A 287 -2.08 2.26 23.65
CA ASN A 287 -3.26 1.83 24.39
C ASN A 287 -3.69 0.42 24.00
N LEU A 288 -3.80 0.14 22.71
CA LEU A 288 -4.19 -1.16 22.17
C LEU A 288 -3.26 -2.28 22.67
N PHE A 289 -1.95 -2.04 22.68
CA PHE A 289 -0.97 -3.05 23.12
C PHE A 289 -0.84 -3.16 24.64
N ASN A 290 -0.85 -2.05 25.38
CA ASN A 290 -0.51 -2.07 26.80
C ASN A 290 -1.73 -2.09 27.72
N ILE A 291 -2.81 -1.40 27.35
CA ILE A 291 -4.04 -1.30 28.15
C ILE A 291 -5.00 -2.41 27.73
N ASP A 292 -5.30 -2.52 26.43
CA ASP A 292 -6.26 -3.50 25.92
C ASP A 292 -5.65 -4.90 25.79
N ARG A 293 -4.33 -5.02 26.01
CA ARG A 293 -3.56 -6.28 25.97
C ARG A 293 -3.82 -7.06 24.69
N TYR A 294 -3.98 -6.35 23.57
CA TYR A 294 -4.41 -6.91 22.28
C TYR A 294 -3.58 -8.14 21.86
N LEU A 295 -2.26 -8.08 22.03
CA LEU A 295 -1.35 -9.16 21.64
C LEU A 295 -1.45 -10.42 22.53
N GLU A 296 -2.12 -10.33 23.68
CA GLU A 296 -2.41 -11.46 24.56
C GLU A 296 -3.67 -12.23 24.13
N THR A 297 -4.49 -11.62 23.28
CA THR A 297 -5.61 -12.30 22.66
C THR A 297 -5.09 -13.47 21.82
N PRO A 298 -5.66 -14.68 21.96
CA PRO A 298 -5.23 -15.83 21.18
C PRO A 298 -5.26 -15.56 19.67
N VAL A 299 -4.22 -16.00 18.96
CA VAL A 299 -4.03 -15.75 17.51
C VAL A 299 -5.23 -16.14 16.64
N ARG A 300 -6.00 -17.16 17.05
CA ARG A 300 -7.22 -17.61 16.34
C ARG A 300 -8.35 -16.58 16.29
N PHE A 301 -8.29 -15.54 17.14
CA PHE A 301 -9.26 -14.45 17.18
C PHE A 301 -8.72 -13.16 16.57
N ARG A 302 -7.54 -13.23 15.95
CA ARG A 302 -6.82 -12.12 15.34
C ARG A 302 -6.58 -12.41 13.87
N LEU A 303 -6.27 -11.38 13.09
CA LEU A 303 -6.04 -11.49 11.66
C LEU A 303 -4.65 -10.96 11.33
N ALA A 304 -3.77 -11.84 10.87
CA ALA A 304 -2.36 -11.55 10.60
C ALA A 304 -2.14 -10.32 9.71
N PHE A 305 -2.85 -10.25 8.58
CA PHE A 305 -2.69 -9.13 7.64
C PHE A 305 -3.03 -7.77 8.27
N ARG A 306 -3.97 -7.72 9.23
CA ARG A 306 -4.32 -6.47 9.91
C ARG A 306 -3.16 -5.94 10.73
N GLU A 307 -2.48 -6.84 11.45
CA GLU A 307 -1.33 -6.49 12.29
C GLU A 307 -0.07 -6.23 11.48
N PHE A 308 0.11 -6.91 10.35
CA PHE A 308 1.18 -6.57 9.42
C PHE A 308 1.02 -5.16 8.85
N GLY A 309 -0.20 -4.67 8.67
CA GLY A 309 -0.45 -3.27 8.38
C GLY A 309 0.02 -2.34 9.50
N THR A 310 -0.18 -2.72 10.76
CA THR A 310 0.39 -2.00 11.92
C THR A 310 1.92 -1.95 11.86
N CYS A 311 2.57 -3.10 11.62
CA CYS A 311 4.03 -3.17 11.48
C CYS A 311 4.56 -2.29 10.34
N LEU A 312 3.87 -2.29 9.20
CA LEU A 312 4.15 -1.41 8.07
C LEU A 312 4.11 0.07 8.50
N GLY A 313 3.02 0.50 9.12
CA GLY A 313 2.86 1.89 9.60
C GLY A 313 3.98 2.31 10.56
N ILE A 314 4.32 1.44 11.53
CA ILE A 314 5.42 1.65 12.48
C ILE A 314 6.77 1.77 11.74
N GLY A 315 7.04 0.91 10.76
CA GLY A 315 8.27 0.91 9.98
C GLY A 315 8.40 2.09 9.01
N CYS A 316 7.29 2.70 8.60
CA CYS A 316 7.26 3.92 7.80
C CYS A 316 7.46 5.18 8.64
N ILE A 317 6.79 5.29 9.80
CA ILE A 317 6.85 6.50 10.64
C ILE A 317 8.14 6.60 11.45
N PHE A 318 8.73 5.47 11.86
CA PHE A 318 9.98 5.45 12.62
C PHE A 318 11.13 4.89 11.80
N ASP A 319 12.19 5.68 11.67
CA ASP A 319 13.48 5.16 11.24
C ASP A 319 14.04 4.14 12.25
N PRO A 320 14.88 3.18 11.81
CA PRO A 320 15.49 2.19 12.69
C PRO A 320 16.19 2.81 13.92
N ASP A 321 16.87 3.93 13.71
CA ASP A 321 17.62 4.66 14.75
C ASP A 321 16.81 5.77 15.43
N SER A 322 15.50 5.87 15.14
CA SER A 322 14.65 6.91 15.72
C SER A 322 14.59 6.78 17.24
N LYS A 323 14.85 7.91 17.91
CA LYS A 323 14.78 8.13 19.36
C LYS A 323 13.49 8.82 19.81
N ALA A 324 12.51 8.95 18.91
CA ALA A 324 11.21 9.50 19.25
C ALA A 324 10.54 8.68 20.37
N ASP A 325 9.72 9.35 21.19
CA ASP A 325 8.98 8.66 22.26
C ASP A 325 8.12 7.52 21.70
N GLY A 326 8.12 6.38 22.39
CA GLY A 326 7.41 5.17 21.97
C GLY A 326 8.00 4.43 20.76
N ALA A 327 9.00 4.95 20.06
CA ALA A 327 9.53 4.33 18.84
C ALA A 327 10.16 2.95 19.11
N LEU A 328 11.00 2.84 20.15
CA LEU A 328 11.60 1.56 20.54
C LEU A 328 10.54 0.54 20.99
N GLU A 329 9.55 1.00 21.76
CA GLU A 329 8.45 0.19 22.26
C GLU A 329 7.63 -0.42 21.10
N LEU A 330 7.16 0.43 20.19
CA LEU A 330 6.33 0.00 19.05
C LEU A 330 7.11 -0.86 18.03
N ARG A 331 8.40 -0.59 17.82
CA ARG A 331 9.26 -1.48 17.01
C ARG A 331 9.39 -2.86 17.66
N SER A 332 9.59 -2.92 18.98
CA SER A 332 9.61 -4.19 19.72
C SER A 332 8.29 -4.97 19.57
N ARG A 333 7.14 -4.28 19.65
CA ARG A 333 5.83 -4.89 19.39
C ARG A 333 5.68 -5.40 17.94
N SER A 334 6.26 -4.69 16.98
CA SER A 334 6.28 -5.17 15.58
C SER A 334 7.10 -6.45 15.43
N ASP A 335 8.27 -6.54 16.09
CA ASP A 335 9.09 -7.75 16.08
C ASP A 335 8.38 -8.94 16.77
N GLU A 336 7.62 -8.67 17.85
CA GLU A 336 6.75 -9.65 18.52
C GLU A 336 5.66 -10.20 17.57
N ILE A 337 4.94 -9.32 16.87
CA ILE A 337 3.92 -9.67 15.87
C ILE A 337 4.53 -10.53 14.76
N LEU A 338 5.64 -10.09 14.16
CA LEU A 338 6.31 -10.80 13.07
C LEU A 338 6.74 -12.21 13.52
N SER A 339 7.34 -12.32 14.71
CA SER A 339 7.82 -13.61 15.25
C SER A 339 6.68 -14.56 15.62
N GLN A 340 5.56 -14.02 16.09
CA GLN A 340 4.38 -14.80 16.45
C GLN A 340 3.71 -15.37 15.19
N TRP A 341 3.48 -14.54 14.17
CA TRP A 341 2.75 -14.96 12.97
C TRP A 341 3.56 -15.80 11.99
N GLU A 342 4.89 -15.71 11.99
CA GLU A 342 5.78 -16.48 11.10
C GLU A 342 5.44 -17.99 11.07
N ARG A 343 4.99 -18.54 12.20
CA ARG A 343 4.64 -19.96 12.35
C ARG A 343 3.24 -20.31 11.80
N TYR A 344 2.41 -19.30 11.54
CA TYR A 344 0.99 -19.46 11.24
C TYR A 344 0.56 -18.95 9.86
N ILE A 345 1.39 -18.16 9.16
CA ILE A 345 1.09 -17.61 7.82
C ILE A 345 0.60 -18.69 6.86
N SER A 346 1.31 -19.83 6.81
CA SER A 346 0.97 -20.95 5.92
C SER A 346 0.11 -22.03 6.59
N SER A 347 -0.30 -21.82 7.85
CA SER A 347 -1.06 -22.80 8.63
C SER A 347 -2.57 -22.73 8.37
N ALA A 348 -3.32 -23.71 8.88
CA ALA A 348 -4.79 -23.72 8.84
C ALA A 348 -5.45 -22.61 9.68
N LEU A 349 -4.70 -21.89 10.53
CA LEU A 349 -5.22 -20.75 11.27
C LEU A 349 -5.38 -19.50 10.40
N THR A 350 -4.70 -19.45 9.25
CA THR A 350 -4.90 -18.40 8.25
C THR A 350 -5.90 -18.91 7.21
N PRO A 351 -7.10 -18.31 7.10
CA PRO A 351 -8.08 -18.71 6.08
C PRO A 351 -7.47 -18.71 4.68
N GLU A 352 -7.80 -19.70 3.85
CA GLU A 352 -7.18 -19.90 2.53
C GLU A 352 -7.30 -18.66 1.63
N ASP A 353 -8.44 -17.98 1.66
CA ASP A 353 -8.72 -16.76 0.91
C ASP A 353 -7.90 -15.55 1.41
N LEU A 354 -7.44 -15.58 2.66
CA LEU A 354 -6.62 -14.53 3.27
C LEU A 354 -5.11 -14.82 3.22
N LYS A 355 -4.69 -16.04 2.86
CA LYS A 355 -3.27 -16.38 2.77
C LYS A 355 -2.49 -15.49 1.80
N PRO A 356 -2.97 -15.19 0.58
CA PRO A 356 -2.22 -14.36 -0.35
C PRO A 356 -1.95 -12.96 0.22
N ILE A 357 -2.98 -12.32 0.78
CA ILE A 357 -2.83 -10.98 1.33
C ILE A 357 -1.96 -10.98 2.60
N THR A 358 -2.17 -11.96 3.48
CA THR A 358 -1.34 -12.14 4.68
C THR A 358 0.13 -12.26 4.32
N THR A 359 0.43 -13.00 3.24
CA THR A 359 1.80 -13.26 2.81
C THR A 359 2.48 -12.01 2.23
N VAL A 360 1.82 -11.28 1.32
CA VAL A 360 2.44 -10.07 0.74
C VAL A 360 2.58 -8.97 1.79
N MET A 361 1.64 -8.85 2.73
CA MET A 361 1.75 -7.89 3.84
C MET A 361 2.81 -8.31 4.86
N TYR A 362 3.05 -9.59 5.08
CA TYR A 362 4.17 -10.06 5.89
C TYR A 362 5.52 -9.62 5.31
N SER A 363 5.73 -9.80 3.99
CA SER A 363 6.92 -9.30 3.31
C SER A 363 7.09 -7.79 3.55
N THR A 364 6.04 -7.01 3.31
CA THR A 364 6.07 -5.57 3.54
C THR A 364 6.32 -5.19 5.01
N ALA A 365 5.80 -5.96 5.98
CA ALA A 365 6.05 -5.73 7.39
C ALA A 365 7.49 -6.04 7.80
N LEU A 366 8.16 -7.01 7.14
CA LEU A 366 9.59 -7.26 7.34
C LEU A 366 10.45 -6.11 6.83
N ILE A 367 10.13 -5.59 5.64
CA ILE A 367 10.85 -4.50 4.96
C ILE A 367 9.82 -3.60 4.26
N PRO A 368 9.43 -2.45 4.88
CA PRO A 368 8.44 -1.54 4.30
C PRO A 368 8.82 -1.04 2.90
N GLY A 369 10.12 -0.85 2.64
CA GLY A 369 10.68 -0.61 1.31
C GLY A 369 9.97 0.50 0.53
N ALA A 370 9.41 0.16 -0.62
CA ALA A 370 8.75 1.08 -1.54
C ALA A 370 7.58 1.90 -0.94
N PHE A 371 7.01 1.48 0.20
CA PHE A 371 6.01 2.25 0.95
C PHE A 371 6.60 3.46 1.68
N LYS A 372 7.90 3.44 1.98
CA LYS A 372 8.60 4.47 2.72
C LYS A 372 9.00 5.62 1.81
N ALA A 373 8.65 6.83 2.23
CA ALA A 373 9.12 8.04 1.60
C ALA A 373 10.66 8.15 1.70
N GLY A 374 11.29 8.51 0.60
CA GLY A 374 12.75 8.57 0.48
C GLY A 374 13.35 7.28 -0.08
N PHE A 375 12.57 6.19 -0.19
CA PHE A 375 13.11 4.88 -0.55
C PHE A 375 13.76 4.88 -1.94
N PHE A 376 13.18 5.54 -2.94
CA PHE A 376 13.77 5.68 -4.28
C PHE A 376 14.60 6.97 -4.45
N GLY A 377 14.91 7.70 -3.37
CA GLY A 377 15.58 9.00 -3.39
C GLY A 377 14.66 10.14 -2.98
N PRO A 378 15.01 11.41 -3.28
CA PRO A 378 14.20 12.58 -2.93
C PRO A 378 12.75 12.48 -3.43
N GLU A 379 11.81 12.86 -2.57
CA GLU A 379 10.37 12.75 -2.82
C GLU A 379 9.79 14.13 -3.14
N PRO A 380 9.27 14.37 -4.35
CA PRO A 380 8.80 15.70 -4.76
C PRO A 380 7.76 16.35 -3.84
N ILE A 381 6.87 15.54 -3.27
CA ILE A 381 5.86 16.02 -2.32
C ILE A 381 6.49 16.59 -1.03
N ARG A 382 7.71 16.16 -0.70
CA ARG A 382 8.47 16.59 0.47
C ARG A 382 9.48 17.68 0.18
N ASP A 383 9.75 17.99 -1.08
CA ASP A 383 10.60 19.11 -1.44
C ASP A 383 9.99 20.40 -0.84
N ILE A 384 10.83 21.19 -0.17
CA ILE A 384 10.44 22.51 0.31
C ILE A 384 10.49 23.39 -0.93
N ILE A 385 9.34 23.85 -1.40
CA ILE A 385 9.32 25.01 -2.28
C ILE A 385 9.57 26.17 -1.32
N ASP A 386 10.80 26.68 -1.32
CA ASP A 386 11.18 27.91 -0.62
C ASP A 386 10.39 29.11 -1.17
#